data_AF-A0A7U9RB49-F1
#
_entry.id   AF-A0A7U9RB49-F1
#
_cell.length_a   1.000
_cell.length_b   1.000
_cell.length_c   1.000
_cell.angle_alpha   90.00
_cell.angle_beta   90.00
_cell.angle_gamma   90.00
#
_symmetry.space_group_name_H-M   'P 1'
#
loop_
_entity.id
_entity.type
_entity.pdbx_description
1 polymer ?
#
loop_
_entity_poly.entity_id
_entity_poly.type
_entity_poly.pdbx_seq_one_letter_code
_entity_poly.pdbx_strand_id
1 'polypeptide(L)' 'MADAVELKIYNQDDRLQVAAILIKNGYTVSQGKRQRTATGKTMDYFLKVSEDGDNADTSK' A
#
# COMPACT_ATOMS: atom_id res chain seq x y z
N MET A 1 15.47 9.92 1.32
CA MET A 1 14.71 9.12 0.33
C MET A 1 13.98 8.09 1.17
N ALA A 2 12.73 8.37 1.54
CA ALA A 2 12.01 7.53 2.49
C ALA A 2 11.85 6.11 1.90
N ASP A 3 12.28 5.10 2.66
CA ASP A 3 12.17 3.70 2.28
C ASP A 3 10.69 3.34 2.10
N ALA A 4 10.28 3.06 0.87
CA ALA A 4 8.91 2.64 0.59
C ALA A 4 8.73 1.17 1.00
N VAL A 5 7.86 0.92 1.97
CA VAL A 5 7.56 -0.43 2.48
C VAL A 5 6.47 -1.07 1.61
N GLU A 6 6.65 -2.35 1.27
CA GLU A 6 5.67 -3.13 0.51
C GLU A 6 4.93 -4.14 1.41
N LEU A 7 3.63 -3.94 1.59
CA LEU A 7 2.75 -4.85 2.32
C LEU A 7 2.02 -5.76 1.35
N LYS A 8 2.22 -7.07 1.48
CA LYS A 8 1.51 -8.07 0.66
C LYS A 8 0.19 -8.47 1.32
N ILE A 9 -0.92 -8.20 0.65
CA ILE A 9 -2.26 -8.49 1.16
C ILE A 9 -3.11 -9.06 0.03
N TYR A 10 -3.57 -10.31 0.18
CA TYR A 10 -4.27 -11.03 -0.89
C TYR A 10 -5.74 -10.62 -1.05
N ASN A 11 -6.46 -10.44 0.06
CA ASN A 11 -7.85 -10.03 0.04
C ASN A 11 -7.96 -8.55 -0.36
N GLN A 12 -8.94 -8.24 -1.22
CA GLN A 12 -9.18 -6.88 -1.67
C GLN A 12 -9.76 -5.99 -0.56
N ASP A 13 -10.68 -6.51 0.25
CA ASP A 13 -11.32 -5.70 1.30
C ASP A 13 -10.28 -5.26 2.34
N ASP A 14 -9.46 -6.20 2.81
CA ASP A 14 -8.35 -5.93 3.73
C ASP A 14 -7.37 -4.90 3.16
N ARG A 15 -7.06 -4.96 1.86
CA ARG A 15 -6.20 -3.95 1.21
C ARG A 15 -6.80 -2.55 1.28
N LEU A 16 -8.09 -2.43 1.02
CA LEU A 16 -8.78 -1.14 1.05
C LEU A 16 -8.84 -0.59 2.48
N GLN A 17 -9.13 -1.44 3.46
CA GLN A 17 -9.16 -1.05 4.87
C GLN A 17 -7.78 -0.60 5.37
N VAL A 18 -6.72 -1.38 5.10
CA VAL A 18 -5.36 -1.04 5.51
C VAL A 18 -4.87 0.24 4.81
N ALA A 19 -5.14 0.39 3.50
CA ALA A 19 -4.80 1.62 2.79
C ALA A 19 -5.50 2.85 3.40
N ALA A 20 -6.78 2.75 3.73
CA ALA A 20 -7.53 3.84 4.34
C ALA A 20 -6.97 4.22 5.72
N ILE A 21 -6.60 3.24 6.55
CA ILE A 21 -5.97 3.48 7.85
C ILE A 21 -4.64 4.22 7.67
N LEU A 22 -3.78 3.74 6.78
CA LEU A 22 -2.47 4.33 6.53
C LEU A 22 -2.58 5.77 6.00
N ILE A 23 -3.48 6.03 5.05
CA ILE A 23 -3.74 7.38 4.54
C ILE A 23 -4.18 8.32 5.67
N LYS A 24 -5.08 7.87 6.56
CA LYS A 24 -5.52 8.65 7.73
C LYS A 24 -4.42 8.95 8.73
N ASN A 25 -3.35 8.16 8.73
CA ASN A 25 -2.17 8.37 9.58
C ASN A 25 -1.04 9.12 8.86
N GLY A 26 -1.33 9.72 7.69
CA GLY A 26 -0.37 10.55 6.98
C GLY A 26 0.60 9.80 6.07
N TYR A 27 0.37 8.51 5.83
CA TYR A 27 1.16 7.77 4.86
C TYR A 27 0.61 7.96 3.45
N THR A 28 1.52 8.07 2.48
CA THR A 28 1.17 7.93 1.07
C THR A 28 1.12 6.44 0.73
N VAL A 29 0.00 5.99 0.17
CA VAL A 29 -0.22 4.59 -0.20
C VAL A 29 -0.51 4.47 -1.69
N SER A 30 0.15 3.52 -2.36
CA SER A 30 -0.15 3.14 -3.75
C SER A 30 -0.35 1.64 -3.90
N GLN A 31 -1.30 1.23 -4.74
CA GLN A 31 -1.56 -0.19 -4.99
C GLN A 31 -0.68 -0.71 -6.12
N GLY A 32 -0.07 -1.87 -5.89
CA GLY A 32 0.71 -2.61 -6.87
C GLY A 32 0.16 -4.01 -7.09
N LYS A 33 0.37 -4.55 -8.29
CA LYS A 33 0.18 -5.96 -8.59
C LYS A 33 1.43 -6.49 -9.28
N ARG A 34 1.86 -7.71 -8.93
CA ARG A 34 2.97 -8.40 -9.59
C ARG A 34 2.54 -9.83 -9.91
N GLN A 35 2.99 -10.33 -11.05
CA GLN A 35 2.86 -11.76 -11.33
C GLN A 35 3.74 -12.52 -10.34
N ARG A 36 3.16 -13.52 -9.67
CA ARG A 36 3.90 -14.36 -8.71
C ARG A 36 4.97 -15.21 -9.41
N THR A 37 4.72 -15.59 -10.65
CA THR A 37 5.59 -16.43 -11.48
C THR A 37 5.49 -15.95 -12.92
N ALA A 38 6.57 -16.03 -13.69
CA ALA A 38 6.64 -15.55 -15.08
C ALA A 38 5.59 -16.14 -16.03
N THR A 39 5.05 -17.32 -15.71
CA THR A 39 4.08 -18.06 -16.55
C THR A 39 2.75 -18.33 -15.85
N GLY A 40 2.56 -17.89 -14.60
CA GLY A 40 1.39 -18.22 -13.79
C GLY A 40 0.30 -17.16 -13.84
N LYS A 41 -0.96 -17.61 -13.74
CA LYS A 41 -2.16 -16.74 -13.69
C LYS A 41 -2.35 -16.03 -12.34
N THR A 42 -1.56 -16.39 -11.33
CA THR A 42 -1.71 -15.87 -9.97
C THR A 42 -1.03 -14.52 -9.82
N MET A 43 -1.82 -13.51 -9.44
CA MET A 43 -1.35 -12.16 -9.15
C MET A 43 -1.15 -12.00 -7.65
N ASP A 44 -0.01 -11.46 -7.27
CA ASP A 44 0.24 -10.97 -5.92
C ASP A 44 -0.11 -9.48 -5.88
N TYR A 45 -0.82 -9.06 -4.85
CA TYR A 45 -1.27 -7.68 -4.65
C TYR A 45 -0.56 -7.08 -3.45
N PHE A 46 -0.14 -5.83 -3.60
CA PHE A 46 0.70 -5.13 -2.63
C PHE A 46 0.21 -3.71 -2.41
N LEU A 47 0.41 -3.20 -1.20
CA LEU A 47 0.38 -1.77 -0.90
C LEU A 47 1.81 -1.29 -0.74
N LYS A 48 2.19 -0.29 -1.51
CA LYS A 48 3.43 0.47 -1.32
C LYS A 48 3.12 1.65 -0.42
N VAL A 49 3.82 1.75 0.69
CA VAL A 49 3.62 2.74 1.72
C VAL A 49 4.88 3.57 1.83
N SER A 50 4.75 4.88 1.68
CA SER A 50 5.85 5.83 1.90
C SER A 50 5.41 6.86 2.91
N GLU A 51 6.31 7.21 3.81
CA GLU A 51 6.12 8.35 4.70
C GLU A 51 6.04 9.62 3.86
N ASP A 52 4.98 10.39 4.08
CA ASP A 52 4.73 11.65 3.38
C ASP A 52 4.64 12.74 4.45
N GLY A 53 5.72 13.51 4.57
CA GLY A 53 5.83 14.55 5.61
C GLY A 53 4.79 15.68 5.47
N ASP A 54 4.19 15.83 4.28
CA ASP A 54 3.13 16.80 3.99
C ASP A 54 1.73 16.24 4.32
N ASN A 55 1.51 14.93 4.17
CA ASN A 55 0.23 14.28 4.44
C ASN A 55 0.02 13.93 5.93
N ALA A 56 1.07 13.95 6.75
CA ALA A 56 1.02 13.70 8.20
C ALA A 56 0.45 14.86 9.04
N ASP A 57 -0.06 15.92 8.41
CA ASP A 57 -0.84 16.93 9.11
C ASP A 57 -2.32 16.49 9.19
N THR A 58 -2.63 15.72 10.23
CA THR A 58 -3.99 15.26 10.55
C THR A 58 -4.84 16.32 11.25
N SER A 59 -4.41 17.59 11.25
CA SER A 59 -5.05 18.69 12.01
C SER A 59 -6.10 19.48 11.23
N LYS A 60 -6.56 19.01 10.07
CA LYS A 60 -7.63 19.68 9.29
C LYS A 60 -8.97 18.95 9.31
#